data_AF-A0A3D5KI56-F1
#
_entry.id   AF-A0A3D5KI56-F1
#
_cell.length_a   1.000
_cell.length_b   1.000
_cell.length_c   1.000
_cell.angle_alpha   90.00
_cell.angle_beta   90.00
_cell.angle_gamma   90.00
#
_symmetry.space_group_name_H-M   'P 1'
#
loop_
_entity.id
_entity.type
_entity.pdbx_description
1 polymer ?
#
loop_
_entity_poly.entity_id
_entity_poly.type
_entity_poly.pdbx_seq_one_letter_code
_entity_poly.pdbx_strand_id
1 'polypeptide(L)' 'MKSLINKYENLPQYLKDNAKFCVWKQESGKGKVPYQVNGKRAKANKVNTFTDFKNALDVVDKFDGLGIGIFNKISAIDID' A
#
# COMPACT_ATOMS: atom_id res chain seq x y z
N MET A 1 4.86 -6.76 -19.88
CA MET A 1 4.09 -6.24 -18.72
C MET A 1 4.92 -5.12 -18.11
N LYS A 2 4.40 -3.90 -17.95
CA LYS A 2 5.12 -2.86 -17.21
C LYS A 2 5.07 -3.23 -15.73
N SER A 3 6.22 -3.37 -15.09
CA SER A 3 6.28 -3.62 -13.63
C SER A 3 5.59 -2.48 -12.91
N LEU A 4 4.77 -2.80 -11.91
CA LEU A 4 4.17 -1.81 -11.02
C LEU A 4 5.24 -1.06 -10.23
N ILE A 5 6.44 -1.63 -10.05
CA ILE A 5 7.56 -0.97 -9.37
C ILE A 5 7.87 0.39 -9.99
N ASN A 6 8.02 0.43 -11.32
CA ASN A 6 8.37 1.65 -12.04
C ASN A 6 7.29 2.75 -11.92
N LYS A 7 6.03 2.38 -11.61
CA LYS A 7 4.93 3.34 -11.40
C LYS A 7 5.12 4.17 -10.13
N TYR A 8 5.84 3.64 -9.15
CA TYR A 8 5.97 4.24 -7.82
C TYR A 8 7.32 4.95 -7.59
N GLU A 9 8.19 4.98 -8.61
CA GLU A 9 9.49 5.66 -8.55
C GLU A 9 9.38 7.15 -8.21
N ASN A 10 8.33 7.82 -8.71
CA ASN A 10 8.13 9.26 -8.53
C ASN A 10 7.30 9.62 -7.28
N LEU A 11 7.03 8.68 -6.37
CA LEU A 11 6.38 9.01 -5.10
C LEU A 11 7.24 10.02 -4.31
N PRO A 12 6.62 11.03 -3.68
CA PRO A 12 7.34 11.98 -2.82
C PRO A 12 8.20 11.25 -1.79
N GLN A 13 9.45 11.70 -1.64
CA GLN A 13 10.42 11.05 -0.74
C GLN A 13 9.90 10.98 0.70
N TYR A 14 9.20 12.02 1.16
CA TYR A 14 8.56 12.02 2.47
C TYR A 14 7.63 10.82 2.69
N LEU A 15 6.83 10.43 1.69
CA LEU A 15 5.94 9.28 1.80
C LEU A 15 6.74 7.98 1.83
N LYS A 16 7.78 7.85 1.00
CA LYS A 16 8.64 6.65 0.99
C LYS A 16 9.31 6.43 2.35
N ASP A 17 9.74 7.51 3.00
CA ASP A 17 10.48 7.45 4.27
C ASP A 17 9.55 7.30 5.49
N ASN A 18 8.37 7.93 5.48
CA ASN A 18 7.55 8.12 6.69
C ASN A 18 6.20 7.40 6.66
N ALA A 19 5.66 7.09 5.48
CA ALA A 19 4.36 6.44 5.40
C ALA A 19 4.45 4.94 5.72
N LYS A 20 3.28 4.35 5.97
CA LYS A 20 3.13 2.90 6.11
C LYS A 20 2.32 2.37 4.95
N PHE A 21 2.80 1.30 4.35
CA PHE A 21 2.28 0.76 3.10
C PHE A 21 1.70 -0.64 3.29
N CYS A 22 0.74 -0.95 2.43
CA CYS A 22 0.23 -2.29 2.19
C CYS A 22 0.21 -2.55 0.68
N VAL A 23 -0.10 -3.77 0.29
CA VAL A 23 -0.49 -4.10 -1.08
C VAL A 23 -1.99 -4.38 -1.08
N TRP A 24 -2.69 -4.23 -2.20
CA TRP A 24 -4.14 -4.49 -2.24
C TRP A 24 -4.52 -5.44 -3.38
N LYS A 25 -5.65 -6.12 -3.20
CA LYS A 25 -6.31 -6.90 -4.25
C LYS A 25 -7.75 -6.46 -4.44
N GLN A 26 -8.23 -6.44 -5.67
CA GLN A 26 -9.64 -6.28 -5.97
C GLN A 26 -10.37 -7.56 -5.57
N GLU A 27 -11.27 -7.47 -4.61
CA GLU A 27 -12.15 -8.58 -4.22
C GLU A 27 -13.60 -8.27 -4.62
N SER A 28 -14.26 -9.27 -5.22
CA SER A 28 -15.68 -9.16 -5.59
C SER A 28 -16.54 -8.88 -4.35
N GLY A 29 -17.40 -7.86 -4.44
CA GLY A 29 -18.27 -7.42 -3.34
C GLY A 29 -17.57 -6.71 -2.17
N LYS A 30 -16.25 -6.49 -2.23
CA LYS A 30 -15.49 -5.81 -1.17
C LYS A 30 -14.61 -4.66 -1.63
N GLY A 31 -14.44 -4.50 -2.94
CA GLY A 31 -13.57 -3.46 -3.48
C GLY A 31 -12.09 -3.79 -3.30
N LYS A 32 -11.28 -2.75 -3.09
CA LYS A 32 -9.83 -2.88 -2.89
C LYS A 32 -9.52 -3.27 -1.45
N VAL A 33 -9.16 -4.53 -1.23
CA VAL A 33 -8.87 -5.06 0.10
C VAL A 33 -7.37 -4.99 0.38
N PRO A 34 -6.93 -4.42 1.52
CA PRO A 34 -5.52 -4.31 1.86
C PRO A 34 -4.94 -5.61 2.44
N TYR A 35 -3.69 -5.88 2.08
CA TYR A 35 -2.90 -7.07 2.40
C TYR A 35 -1.51 -6.69 2.91
N GLN A 36 -1.03 -7.50 3.85
CA GLN A 36 0.36 -7.55 4.27
C GLN A 36 1.20 -8.22 3.18
N VAL A 37 2.52 -7.98 3.21
CA VAL A 37 3.47 -8.60 2.28
C VAL A 37 3.54 -10.13 2.41
N ASN A 38 3.11 -10.69 3.55
CA ASN A 38 2.99 -12.12 3.79
C ASN A 38 1.67 -12.74 3.30
N GLY A 39 0.82 -11.96 2.62
CA GLY A 39 -0.45 -12.44 2.05
C GLY A 39 -1.63 -12.49 3.04
N LYS A 40 -1.45 -12.18 4.33
CA LYS A 40 -2.58 -11.98 5.26
C LYS A 40 -3.24 -10.62 5.01
N ARG A 41 -4.52 -10.45 5.33
CA ARG A 41 -5.17 -9.13 5.26
C ARG A 41 -4.51 -8.14 6.24
N ALA A 42 -4.28 -6.92 5.78
CA ALA A 42 -3.87 -5.81 6.63
C ALA A 42 -5.11 -5.22 7.32
N LYS A 43 -4.90 -4.59 8.48
CA LYS A 43 -5.96 -4.02 9.31
C LYS A 43 -5.73 -2.54 9.48
N ALA A 44 -6.64 -1.71 8.95
CA ALA A 44 -6.50 -0.24 8.98
C ALA A 44 -6.36 0.34 10.40
N ASN A 45 -6.85 -0.34 11.43
CA ASN A 45 -6.70 0.06 12.83
C ASN A 45 -5.43 -0.49 13.52
N LYS A 46 -4.54 -1.17 12.79
CA LYS A 46 -3.29 -1.74 13.33
C LYS A 46 -2.10 -1.43 12.42
N VAL A 47 -1.36 -0.39 12.78
CA VAL A 47 -0.19 0.09 12.02
C VAL A 47 0.87 -1.00 11.78
N ASN A 48 1.02 -1.95 12.71
CA ASN A 48 1.97 -3.07 12.59
C ASN A 48 1.59 -4.12 11.54
N THR A 49 0.41 -4.01 10.93
CA THR A 49 0.01 -4.82 9.77
C THR A 49 0.31 -4.12 8.44
N PHE A 50 0.94 -2.95 8.48
CA PHE A 50 1.51 -2.25 7.34
C PHE A 50 3.04 -2.31 7.47
N THR A 51 3.75 -2.01 6.39
CA THR A 51 5.22 -2.06 6.33
C THR A 51 5.80 -0.78 5.71
N ASP A 52 7.12 -0.71 5.55
CA ASP A 52 7.76 0.39 4.82
C ASP A 52 7.57 0.28 3.30
N PHE A 53 7.94 1.35 2.58
CA PHE A 53 7.80 1.43 1.13
C PHE A 53 8.53 0.31 0.40
N LYS A 54 9.79 0.03 0.78
CA LYS A 54 10.65 -0.96 0.11
C LYS A 54 10.05 -2.36 0.19
N ASN A 55 9.68 -2.79 1.39
CA ASN A 55 9.11 -4.12 1.61
C ASN A 55 7.78 -4.32 0.87
N ALA A 56 6.93 -3.28 0.80
CA ALA A 56 5.68 -3.36 0.04
C ALA A 56 5.94 -3.39 -1.48
N LEU A 57 6.90 -2.60 -1.96
CA LEU A 57 7.29 -2.53 -3.37
C LEU A 57 7.88 -3.86 -3.86
N ASP A 58 8.71 -4.53 -3.05
CA ASP A 58 9.35 -5.81 -3.39
C ASP A 58 8.34 -6.93 -3.74
N VAL A 59 7.08 -6.79 -3.30
CA VAL A 59 6.01 -7.76 -3.58
C VAL A 59 4.87 -7.20 -4.41
N VAL A 60 4.91 -5.93 -4.83
CA VAL A 60 3.75 -5.25 -5.43
C VAL A 60 3.23 -5.93 -6.69
N ASP A 61 4.13 -6.49 -7.51
CA ASP A 61 3.80 -7.22 -8.75
C ASP A 61 3.06 -8.55 -8.50
N LYS A 62 2.94 -9.01 -7.25
CA LYS A 62 2.13 -10.19 -6.84
C LYS A 62 0.70 -9.81 -6.42
N PHE A 63 0.36 -8.53 -6.48
CA PHE A 63 -0.89 -7.93 -6.03
C PHE A 63 -1.39 -6.95 -7.10
N ASP A 64 -2.57 -6.35 -6.89
CA ASP A 64 -3.19 -5.45 -7.88
C ASP A 64 -2.70 -3.99 -7.73
N GLY A 65 -2.01 -3.68 -6.62
CA GLY A 65 -1.32 -2.41 -6.46
C GLY A 65 -0.83 -2.14 -5.04
N LEU A 66 -0.17 -0.99 -4.91
CA LEU A 66 0.28 -0.43 -3.64
C LEU A 66 -0.83 0.38 -2.96
N GLY A 67 -0.94 0.28 -1.64
CA GLY A 67 -1.81 1.10 -0.80
C GLY A 67 -1.01 1.81 0.30
N ILE A 68 -1.50 2.97 0.73
CA ILE A 68 -0.95 3.74 1.85
C ILE A 68 -1.92 3.67 3.03
N GLY A 69 -1.39 3.43 4.22
CA GLY A 69 -2.14 3.52 5.47
C GLY A 69 -2.13 4.95 5.99
N ILE A 70 -3.29 5.41 6.44
CA ILE A 70 -3.46 6.77 6.99
C ILE A 70 -3.11 6.73 8.48
N PHE A 71 -1.85 7.04 8.77
CA PHE A 71 -1.28 7.04 10.11
C PHE A 71 -0.39 8.27 10.31
N ASN A 72 -0.15 8.63 11.57
CA ASN A 72 0.75 9.71 11.97
C ASN A 72 0.35 11.07 11.37
N LYS A 73 1.29 11.76 10.71
CA LYS A 73 1.13 13.10 10.13
C LYS A 73 0.61 13.08 8.69
N ILE A 74 -0.09 12.01 8.30
CA ILE A 74 -0.62 11.83 6.95
C ILE A 74 -2.13 11.80 7.03
N SER A 75 -2.77 12.62 6.19
CA SER A 75 -4.21 12.60 5.93
C SER A 75 -4.45 12.31 4.46
N ALA A 76 -5.60 11.72 4.14
CA ALA A 76 -6.06 11.53 2.77
C ALA A 76 -7.38 12.27 2.55
N ILE A 77 -7.54 12.86 1.37
CA ILE A 77 -8.78 13.44 0.87
C ILE A 77 -9.10 12.67 -0.40
N ASP A 78 -10.27 12.05 -0.44
CA ASP A 78 -10.80 11.38 -1.62
C ASP A 78 -11.77 12.33 -2.32
N ILE A 79 -11.62 12.51 -3.63
CA ILE A 79 -12.47 13.38 -4.45
C ILE A 79 -12.93 12.54 -5.63
N ASP A 80 -14.24 12.30 -5.69
CA ASP A 80 -14.91 11.62 -6.78
C ASP A 80 -15.32 12.57 -7.92
#